data_AF-A0A3M0X9P9-F1
#
_entry.id   AF-A0A3M0X9P9-F1
#
_cell.length_a   1.000
_cell.length_b   1.000
_cell.length_c   1.000
_cell.angle_alpha   90.00
_cell.angle_beta   90.00
_cell.angle_gamma   90.00
#
_symmetry.space_group_name_H-M   'P 1'
#
loop_
_entity.id
_entity.type
_entity.pdbx_description
1 polymer ?
#
loop_
_entity_poly.entity_id
_entity_poly.type
_entity_poly.pdbx_seq_one_letter_code
_entity_poly.pdbx_strand_id
1 'polypeptide(L)'
;TAVAANDTITHDMTLSTAPRLLLVDSGQWYFDSRISYYQNALVALNDTADLWQIRNPYTDIPTLDTLNAYDAVIWSNPQDSPGYVFAGNVLNEYLEGGGHLLISGQNVAAFDAYGFDAQAWFYAKLQALYLGKLPTYYWLYGRTGSPFANAVFTLNGGNSASNQWQTDVAGIQKGSLTEPAVYYSNGQIAGLQAGHCQPFRMVYFGFGLEGVRDGQSRMRLLADSLAYFDAPPVVNGLAWQDTAVYDYVLPGDEMVYTVTVRNLSETMTDTISFAVTSEAWQTELVTTTMALGPCEMGQTVLRVHVPEDAPENSEHQLQVTAVSGNFGYIQTHLPMTHKTPARLLLVDDDRFYHREAEYEAALDAVGIPYDVWEVGWDNNVRGQMPQVLLNAYDFVVWFTGYDWFSPIEPAEAALLTNYLEQGGRLFLSSQDFMYYHQTDPLASHYLG
;
A
#
# COMPACT_ATOMS: atom_id res chain seq x y z
N THR A 1 26.16 -17.55 -47.77
CA THR A 1 27.22 -18.22 -48.57
C THR A 1 26.61 -19.50 -49.11
N ALA A 2 26.68 -19.76 -50.42
CA ALA A 2 26.09 -20.97 -50.98
C ALA A 2 26.89 -22.20 -50.49
N VAL A 3 26.21 -23.17 -49.87
CA VAL A 3 26.82 -24.43 -49.41
C VAL A 3 26.87 -25.38 -50.61
N ALA A 4 28.06 -25.84 -51.00
CA ALA A 4 28.19 -26.82 -52.09
C ALA A 4 27.86 -28.23 -51.58
N ALA A 5 27.51 -29.14 -52.50
CA ALA A 5 27.28 -30.54 -52.14
C ALA A 5 28.55 -31.16 -51.53
N ASN A 6 28.40 -31.81 -50.38
CA ASN A 6 29.46 -32.39 -49.53
C ASN A 6 30.29 -31.43 -48.67
N ASP A 7 29.92 -30.14 -48.60
CA ASP A 7 30.50 -29.23 -47.60
C ASP A 7 29.79 -29.34 -46.25
N THR A 8 30.58 -29.39 -45.17
CA THR A 8 30.07 -29.25 -43.80
C THR A 8 30.37 -27.83 -43.32
N ILE A 9 29.35 -27.02 -43.10
CA ILE A 9 29.49 -25.72 -42.44
C ILE A 9 29.11 -25.89 -40.98
N THR A 10 30.03 -25.55 -40.09
CA THR A 10 29.78 -25.51 -38.64
C THR A 10 29.31 -24.11 -38.29
N HIS A 11 28.12 -24.00 -37.70
CA HIS A 11 27.60 -22.77 -37.13
C HIS A 11 27.61 -22.91 -35.60
N ASP A 12 28.46 -22.14 -34.95
CA ASP A 12 28.45 -22.02 -33.50
C ASP A 12 27.29 -21.09 -33.11
N MET A 13 26.33 -21.62 -32.37
CA MET A 13 25.21 -20.87 -31.82
C MET A 13 25.37 -20.78 -30.30
N THR A 14 25.35 -19.57 -29.77
CA THR A 14 25.24 -19.33 -28.33
C THR A 14 23.76 -19.10 -28.00
N LEU A 15 23.16 -20.01 -27.25
CA LEU A 15 21.82 -19.83 -26.70
C LEU A 15 21.96 -19.19 -25.31
N SER A 16 21.20 -18.13 -25.05
CA SER A 16 21.01 -17.65 -23.67
C SER A 16 20.26 -18.72 -22.88
N THR A 17 20.66 -18.97 -21.64
CA THR A 17 19.92 -19.86 -20.74
C THR A 17 18.51 -19.31 -20.54
N ALA A 18 17.49 -20.10 -20.87
CA ALA A 18 16.11 -19.74 -20.56
C ALA A 18 15.88 -19.82 -19.03
N PRO A 19 15.03 -18.96 -18.45
CA PRO A 19 14.71 -19.03 -17.03
C PRO A 19 14.05 -20.38 -16.72
N ARG A 20 14.40 -20.96 -15.57
CA ARG A 20 13.74 -22.14 -15.03
C ARG A 20 12.48 -21.69 -14.32
N LEU A 21 11.33 -21.91 -14.95
CA LEU A 21 10.04 -21.52 -14.41
C LEU A 21 9.32 -22.71 -13.80
N LEU A 22 8.74 -22.52 -12.61
CA LEU A 22 7.78 -23.45 -12.02
C LEU A 22 6.37 -22.87 -12.16
N LEU A 23 5.47 -23.62 -12.77
CA LEU A 23 4.06 -23.29 -12.86
C LEU A 23 3.27 -24.16 -11.87
N VAL A 24 2.77 -23.54 -10.81
CA VAL A 24 1.98 -24.19 -9.76
C VAL A 24 0.49 -24.05 -10.07
N ASP A 25 -0.18 -25.20 -10.16
CA ASP A 25 -1.62 -25.32 -10.38
C ASP A 25 -2.32 -25.69 -9.08
N SER A 26 -2.88 -24.68 -8.38
CA SER A 26 -3.74 -24.94 -7.22
C SER A 26 -5.19 -25.21 -7.61
N GLY A 27 -5.59 -25.04 -8.88
CA GLY A 27 -6.95 -25.37 -9.31
C GLY A 27 -7.28 -26.86 -9.33
N GLN A 28 -6.24 -27.71 -9.35
CA GLN A 28 -6.40 -29.14 -9.58
C GLN A 28 -7.05 -29.89 -8.40
N TRP A 29 -6.87 -29.47 -7.14
CA TRP A 29 -7.39 -30.19 -5.97
C TRP A 29 -8.92 -30.11 -5.83
N TYR A 30 -9.54 -29.09 -6.42
CA TYR A 30 -11.00 -28.92 -6.50
C TYR A 30 -11.56 -29.11 -7.92
N PHE A 31 -10.79 -29.77 -8.79
CA PHE A 31 -11.18 -30.13 -10.17
C PHE A 31 -11.55 -28.95 -11.07
N ASP A 32 -11.03 -27.75 -10.80
CA ASP A 32 -11.26 -26.56 -11.62
C ASP A 32 -9.94 -25.89 -12.05
N SER A 33 -8.97 -26.72 -12.45
CA SER A 33 -7.70 -26.25 -13.00
C SER A 33 -7.91 -25.36 -14.23
N ARG A 34 -7.22 -24.21 -14.22
CA ARG A 34 -7.16 -23.26 -15.34
C ARG A 34 -5.75 -23.15 -15.90
N ILE A 35 -4.89 -24.12 -15.63
CA ILE A 35 -3.46 -24.03 -15.91
C ILE A 35 -3.13 -23.96 -17.40
N SER A 36 -3.99 -24.51 -18.26
CA SER A 36 -3.81 -24.49 -19.72
C SER A 36 -3.72 -23.06 -20.28
N TYR A 37 -4.35 -22.08 -19.63
CA TYR A 37 -4.26 -20.67 -20.04
C TYR A 37 -2.86 -20.09 -19.84
N TYR A 38 -2.18 -20.50 -18.76
CA TYR A 38 -0.81 -20.11 -18.44
C TYR A 38 0.18 -20.85 -19.35
N GLN A 39 -0.02 -22.16 -19.57
CA GLN A 39 0.80 -22.95 -20.49
C GLN A 39 0.73 -22.40 -21.93
N ASN A 40 -0.46 -22.05 -22.41
CA ASN A 40 -0.63 -21.45 -23.74
C ASN A 40 0.06 -20.08 -23.84
N ALA A 41 0.04 -19.28 -22.77
CA ALA A 41 0.74 -18.01 -22.72
C ALA A 41 2.28 -18.19 -22.76
N LEU A 42 2.82 -19.14 -21.99
CA LEU A 42 4.25 -19.51 -22.03
C LEU A 42 4.68 -20.02 -23.41
N VAL A 43 3.90 -20.90 -24.03
CA VAL A 43 4.17 -21.37 -25.39
C VAL A 43 4.20 -20.21 -26.39
N ALA A 44 3.28 -19.24 -26.25
CA ALA A 44 3.27 -18.06 -27.11
C ALA A 44 4.49 -17.14 -26.88
N LEU A 45 5.10 -17.17 -25.70
CA LEU A 45 6.37 -16.50 -25.39
C LEU A 45 7.61 -17.28 -25.90
N ASN A 46 7.43 -18.52 -26.36
CA ASN A 46 8.50 -19.50 -26.57
C ASN A 46 9.26 -19.87 -25.28
N ASP A 47 8.58 -19.79 -24.14
CA ASP A 47 9.08 -20.25 -22.84
C ASP A 47 8.42 -21.57 -22.42
N THR A 48 9.04 -22.23 -21.45
CA THR A 48 8.53 -23.47 -20.84
C THR A 48 8.63 -23.39 -19.33
N ALA A 49 7.68 -24.01 -18.64
CA ALA A 49 7.71 -24.17 -17.20
C ALA A 49 7.48 -25.63 -16.84
N ASP A 50 8.13 -26.09 -15.77
CA ASP A 50 7.76 -27.34 -15.13
C ASP A 50 6.41 -27.15 -14.44
N LEU A 51 5.53 -28.14 -14.54
CA LEU A 51 4.19 -28.09 -13.96
C LEU A 51 4.17 -28.82 -12.62
N TRP A 52 3.79 -28.11 -11.55
CA TRP A 52 3.48 -28.70 -10.27
C TRP A 52 1.98 -28.60 -9.98
N GLN A 53 1.32 -29.75 -9.84
CA GLN A 53 -0.12 -29.79 -9.58
C GLN A 53 -0.41 -30.14 -8.13
N ILE A 54 -1.14 -29.28 -7.43
CA ILE A 54 -1.65 -29.57 -6.10
C ILE A 54 -2.94 -30.37 -6.28
N ARG A 55 -2.89 -31.69 -6.10
CA ARG A 55 -4.08 -32.56 -6.17
C ARG A 55 -4.66 -32.81 -4.79
N ASN A 56 -3.82 -32.77 -3.77
CA ASN A 56 -4.17 -32.84 -2.37
C ASN A 56 -3.48 -31.67 -1.61
N PRO A 57 -4.24 -30.70 -1.07
CA PRO A 57 -3.67 -29.51 -0.44
C PRO A 57 -2.94 -29.82 0.88
N TYR A 58 -2.98 -31.05 1.37
CA TYR A 58 -2.27 -31.45 2.59
C TYR A 58 -0.93 -32.15 2.34
N THR A 59 -0.67 -32.62 1.11
CA THR A 59 0.52 -33.42 0.79
C THR A 59 1.29 -32.92 -0.41
N ASP A 60 0.63 -32.20 -1.32
CA ASP A 60 1.19 -31.84 -2.62
C ASP A 60 1.63 -30.38 -2.66
N ILE A 61 1.78 -29.72 -1.51
CA ILE A 61 2.34 -28.36 -1.43
C ILE A 61 3.83 -28.44 -1.80
N PRO A 62 4.33 -27.64 -2.77
CA PRO A 62 5.76 -27.58 -3.06
C PRO A 62 6.58 -27.28 -1.81
N THR A 63 7.73 -27.95 -1.66
CA THR A 63 8.67 -27.64 -0.57
C THR A 63 9.52 -26.42 -0.90
N LEU A 64 10.17 -25.82 0.10
CA LEU A 64 11.11 -24.72 -0.13
C LEU A 64 12.24 -25.11 -1.10
N ASP A 65 12.81 -26.30 -0.94
CA ASP A 65 13.84 -26.84 -1.84
C ASP A 65 13.33 -26.98 -3.28
N THR A 66 12.05 -27.35 -3.44
CA THR A 66 11.40 -27.37 -4.75
C THR A 66 11.33 -25.98 -5.35
N LEU A 67 10.87 -24.97 -4.61
CA LEU A 67 10.72 -23.61 -5.13
C LEU A 67 12.09 -22.97 -5.44
N ASN A 68 13.09 -23.16 -4.57
CA ASN A 68 14.46 -22.65 -4.75
C ASN A 68 15.19 -23.26 -5.95
N ALA A 69 14.68 -24.36 -6.52
CA ALA A 69 15.21 -24.94 -7.74
C ALA A 69 14.80 -24.16 -9.00
N TYR A 70 14.00 -23.10 -8.90
CA TYR A 70 13.51 -22.33 -10.03
C TYR A 70 13.85 -20.84 -9.89
N ASP A 71 14.07 -20.20 -11.04
CA ASP A 71 14.41 -18.77 -11.10
C ASP A 71 13.15 -17.91 -10.85
N ALA A 72 11.97 -18.42 -11.20
CA ALA A 72 10.69 -17.84 -10.81
C ALA A 72 9.58 -18.90 -10.67
N VAL A 73 8.61 -18.61 -9.81
CA VAL A 73 7.41 -19.40 -9.55
C VAL A 73 6.19 -18.61 -10.03
N ILE A 74 5.34 -19.25 -10.83
CA ILE A 74 4.06 -18.72 -11.30
C ILE A 74 2.96 -19.55 -10.64
N TRP A 75 2.11 -18.92 -9.84
CA TRP A 75 1.07 -19.58 -9.08
C TRP A 75 -0.31 -19.17 -9.61
N SER A 76 -1.03 -20.14 -10.16
CA SER A 76 -2.41 -19.97 -10.63
C SER A 76 -3.38 -20.27 -9.50
N ASN A 77 -4.25 -19.32 -9.17
CA ASN A 77 -5.27 -19.44 -8.12
C ASN A 77 -6.68 -19.14 -8.66
N PRO A 78 -7.33 -20.08 -9.37
CA PRO A 78 -8.61 -19.78 -10.02
C PRO A 78 -9.72 -19.38 -9.04
N GLN A 79 -9.79 -20.05 -7.88
CA GLN A 79 -10.86 -19.88 -6.86
C GLN A 79 -10.34 -20.00 -5.42
N ASP A 80 -9.03 -20.10 -5.23
CA ASP A 80 -8.38 -20.26 -3.94
C ASP A 80 -7.28 -19.19 -3.74
N SER A 81 -6.37 -19.44 -2.82
CA SER A 81 -5.16 -18.66 -2.58
C SER A 81 -4.05 -19.59 -2.09
N PRO A 82 -2.77 -19.13 -2.09
CA PRO A 82 -1.71 -19.90 -1.43
C PRO A 82 -1.98 -20.18 0.04
N GLY A 83 -2.51 -19.22 0.80
CA GLY A 83 -2.90 -19.44 2.20
C GLY A 83 -3.97 -20.52 2.36
N TYR A 84 -4.94 -20.56 1.45
CA TYR A 84 -6.04 -21.53 1.46
C TYR A 84 -5.57 -22.98 1.28
N VAL A 85 -4.42 -23.19 0.62
CA VAL A 85 -3.76 -24.50 0.47
C VAL A 85 -2.56 -24.66 1.40
N PHE A 86 -2.49 -23.88 2.48
CA PHE A 86 -1.42 -23.91 3.50
C PHE A 86 0.01 -23.68 2.95
N ALA A 87 0.14 -22.99 1.81
CA ALA A 87 1.43 -22.67 1.19
C ALA A 87 2.06 -21.36 1.72
N GLY A 88 1.41 -20.69 2.67
CA GLY A 88 1.84 -19.40 3.20
C GLY A 88 3.28 -19.35 3.72
N ASN A 89 3.65 -20.29 4.59
CA ASN A 89 4.97 -20.33 5.20
C ASN A 89 6.06 -20.58 4.15
N VAL A 90 5.86 -21.54 3.25
CA VAL A 90 6.86 -21.86 2.22
C VAL A 90 7.06 -20.70 1.24
N LEU A 91 5.99 -19.96 0.89
CA LEU A 91 6.12 -18.77 0.07
C LEU A 91 6.84 -17.63 0.80
N ASN A 92 6.57 -17.45 2.10
CA ASN A 92 7.28 -16.46 2.90
C ASN A 92 8.79 -16.75 2.93
N GLU A 93 9.17 -18.00 3.19
CA GLU A 93 10.57 -18.45 3.19
C GLU A 93 11.22 -18.33 1.80
N TYR A 94 10.50 -18.67 0.74
CA TYR A 94 10.97 -18.53 -0.65
C TYR A 94 11.29 -17.07 -1.00
N LEU A 95 10.40 -16.14 -0.62
CA LEU A 95 10.61 -14.71 -0.83
C LEU A 95 11.74 -14.16 0.06
N GLU A 96 11.87 -14.63 1.31
CA GLU A 96 13.02 -14.28 2.17
C GLU A 96 14.36 -14.74 1.57
N GLY A 97 14.37 -15.88 0.88
CA GLY A 97 15.51 -16.39 0.12
C GLY A 97 15.80 -15.67 -1.19
N GLY A 98 14.96 -14.71 -1.59
CA GLY A 98 15.11 -13.92 -2.81
C GLY A 98 14.43 -14.48 -4.05
N GLY A 99 13.49 -15.42 -3.87
CA GLY A 99 12.71 -16.00 -4.96
C GLY A 99 11.87 -14.98 -5.75
N HIS A 100 11.45 -15.34 -6.96
CA HIS A 100 10.58 -14.50 -7.78
C HIS A 100 9.20 -15.14 -7.93
N LEU A 101 8.13 -14.39 -7.67
CA LEU A 101 6.79 -14.95 -7.55
C LEU A 101 5.75 -14.14 -8.32
N LEU A 102 5.04 -14.79 -9.24
CA LEU A 102 3.80 -14.28 -9.82
C LEU A 102 2.62 -15.02 -9.20
N ILE A 103 1.70 -14.31 -8.56
CA ILE A 103 0.42 -14.86 -8.08
C ILE A 103 -0.73 -14.19 -8.85
N SER A 104 -1.68 -15.00 -9.32
CA SER A 104 -2.85 -14.50 -10.06
C SER A 104 -4.12 -15.26 -9.69
N GLY A 105 -5.13 -14.54 -9.23
CA GLY A 105 -6.43 -15.09 -8.86
C GLY A 105 -7.39 -14.04 -8.33
N GLN A 106 -8.70 -14.27 -8.49
CA GLN A 106 -9.72 -13.28 -8.12
C GLN A 106 -10.03 -13.19 -6.62
N ASN A 107 -9.60 -14.17 -5.82
CA ASN A 107 -9.91 -14.31 -4.39
C ASN A 107 -8.68 -14.36 -3.50
N VAL A 108 -7.50 -14.13 -4.06
CA VAL A 108 -6.26 -14.30 -3.34
C VAL A 108 -6.17 -13.31 -2.18
N ALA A 109 -6.38 -12.01 -2.42
CA ALA A 109 -6.34 -11.03 -1.32
C ALA A 109 -7.49 -11.24 -0.33
N ALA A 110 -8.68 -11.61 -0.82
CA ALA A 110 -9.81 -11.87 0.06
C ALA A 110 -9.56 -12.99 1.08
N PHE A 111 -8.74 -13.99 0.73
CA PHE A 111 -8.35 -15.07 1.64
C PHE A 111 -7.07 -14.74 2.42
N ASP A 112 -6.06 -14.16 1.77
CA ASP A 112 -4.72 -14.06 2.36
C ASP A 112 -4.42 -12.72 3.06
N ALA A 113 -5.30 -11.71 2.93
CA ALA A 113 -5.04 -10.38 3.49
C ALA A 113 -5.60 -10.15 4.90
N TYR A 114 -6.60 -10.91 5.35
CA TYR A 114 -7.33 -10.63 6.59
C TYR A 114 -7.90 -11.90 7.24
N GLY A 115 -8.03 -11.88 8.57
CA GLY A 115 -8.64 -12.95 9.36
C GLY A 115 -7.64 -13.95 9.94
N PHE A 116 -8.13 -15.07 10.45
CA PHE A 116 -7.30 -16.14 11.04
C PHE A 116 -6.32 -16.75 10.02
N ASP A 117 -6.63 -16.64 8.72
CA ASP A 117 -5.85 -17.18 7.61
C ASP A 117 -4.99 -16.12 6.91
N ALA A 118 -4.80 -14.94 7.52
CA ALA A 118 -3.96 -13.89 6.96
C ALA A 118 -2.51 -14.36 6.78
N GLN A 119 -1.92 -14.07 5.62
CA GLN A 119 -0.62 -14.58 5.22
C GLN A 119 0.46 -13.50 5.28
N ALA A 120 1.62 -13.88 5.85
CA ALA A 120 2.78 -13.00 5.94
C ALA A 120 3.30 -12.58 4.56
N TRP A 121 3.18 -13.42 3.54
CA TRP A 121 3.60 -13.05 2.18
C TRP A 121 2.76 -11.86 1.65
N PHE A 122 1.47 -11.78 1.97
CA PHE A 122 0.61 -10.70 1.48
C PHE A 122 0.86 -9.40 2.24
N TYR A 123 0.84 -9.46 3.57
CA TYR A 123 0.96 -8.26 4.40
C TYR A 123 2.42 -7.80 4.55
N ALA A 124 3.39 -8.69 4.75
CA ALA A 124 4.77 -8.30 5.05
C ALA A 124 5.69 -8.26 3.81
N LYS A 125 5.47 -9.13 2.82
CA LYS A 125 6.32 -9.18 1.60
C LYS A 125 5.76 -8.32 0.49
N LEU A 126 4.49 -8.53 0.11
CA LEU A 126 3.83 -7.68 -0.89
C LEU A 126 3.50 -6.29 -0.33
N GLN A 127 3.42 -6.11 0.99
CA GLN A 127 3.07 -4.84 1.66
C GLN A 127 1.75 -4.25 1.13
N ALA A 128 0.77 -5.13 0.89
CA ALA A 128 -0.51 -4.77 0.33
C ALA A 128 -1.60 -4.62 1.39
N LEU A 129 -2.70 -3.99 1.00
CA LEU A 129 -3.97 -3.93 1.71
C LEU A 129 -5.05 -4.57 0.82
N TYR A 130 -6.05 -5.22 1.41
CA TYR A 130 -7.25 -5.64 0.70
C TYR A 130 -8.35 -4.61 0.91
N LEU A 131 -8.85 -4.03 -0.18
CA LEU A 131 -9.86 -2.96 -0.15
C LEU A 131 -11.25 -3.44 -0.59
N GLY A 132 -11.42 -4.73 -0.84
CA GLY A 132 -12.69 -5.33 -1.22
C GLY A 132 -12.71 -5.91 -2.64
N LYS A 133 -13.92 -6.04 -3.20
CA LYS A 133 -14.17 -6.69 -4.49
C LYS A 133 -14.77 -5.74 -5.51
N LEU A 134 -14.47 -5.98 -6.78
CA LEU A 134 -15.16 -5.37 -7.91
C LEU A 134 -15.74 -6.39 -8.89
N PRO A 135 -16.88 -6.09 -9.54
CA PRO A 135 -17.36 -6.85 -10.69
C PRO A 135 -16.43 -6.69 -11.91
N THR A 136 -16.53 -7.58 -12.89
CA THR A 136 -15.49 -7.78 -13.91
C THR A 136 -15.67 -6.99 -15.21
N TYR A 137 -16.53 -5.98 -15.24
CA TYR A 137 -16.83 -5.22 -16.46
C TYR A 137 -15.88 -4.03 -16.70
N TYR A 138 -14.89 -3.81 -15.83
CA TYR A 138 -13.91 -2.76 -15.98
C TYR A 138 -12.83 -3.14 -16.99
N TRP A 139 -12.34 -2.13 -17.72
CA TRP A 139 -11.08 -2.26 -18.46
C TRP A 139 -9.90 -2.23 -17.49
N LEU A 140 -8.82 -2.90 -17.86
CA LEU A 140 -7.57 -2.88 -17.11
C LEU A 140 -6.48 -2.18 -17.89
N TYR A 141 -5.69 -1.39 -17.18
CA TYR A 141 -4.60 -0.57 -17.71
C TYR A 141 -3.33 -0.83 -16.92
N GLY A 142 -2.24 -1.17 -17.60
CA GLY A 142 -0.94 -1.30 -16.94
C GLY A 142 -0.36 0.06 -16.55
N ARG A 143 0.38 0.11 -15.43
CA ARG A 143 0.94 1.35 -14.90
C ARG A 143 2.01 1.93 -15.82
N THR A 144 1.90 3.21 -16.13
CA THR A 144 2.93 3.97 -16.85
C THR A 144 4.27 3.93 -16.12
N GLY A 145 5.37 3.73 -16.86
CA GLY A 145 6.72 3.64 -16.27
C GLY A 145 7.07 2.28 -15.66
N SER A 146 6.17 1.30 -15.76
CA SER A 146 6.44 -0.10 -15.40
C SER A 146 6.53 -0.98 -16.67
N PRO A 147 6.99 -2.24 -16.56
CA PRO A 147 6.93 -3.22 -17.67
C PRO A 147 5.52 -3.38 -18.25
N PHE A 148 4.48 -3.19 -17.42
CA PHE A 148 3.08 -3.27 -17.82
C PHE A 148 2.57 -2.07 -18.62
N ALA A 149 3.39 -1.02 -18.80
CA ALA A 149 2.96 0.20 -19.48
C ALA A 149 2.33 -0.10 -20.86
N ASN A 150 1.24 0.62 -21.15
CA ASN A 150 0.43 0.50 -22.36
C ASN A 150 -0.34 -0.83 -22.51
N ALA A 151 -0.29 -1.74 -21.54
CA ALA A 151 -1.20 -2.89 -21.54
C ALA A 151 -2.64 -2.41 -21.35
N VAL A 152 -3.54 -2.87 -22.23
CA VAL A 152 -4.98 -2.59 -22.16
C VAL A 152 -5.74 -3.86 -22.46
N PHE A 153 -6.58 -4.30 -21.54
CA PHE A 153 -7.34 -5.54 -21.69
C PHE A 153 -8.64 -5.52 -20.90
N THR A 154 -9.44 -6.57 -21.07
CA THR A 154 -10.68 -6.81 -20.33
C THR A 154 -10.66 -8.21 -19.75
N LEU A 155 -11.47 -8.42 -18.71
CA LEU A 155 -11.74 -9.74 -18.17
C LEU A 155 -13.00 -10.32 -18.79
N ASN A 156 -13.03 -11.65 -18.84
CA ASN A 156 -14.08 -12.48 -19.41
C ASN A 156 -14.33 -12.28 -20.91
N GLY A 157 -15.06 -13.23 -21.49
CA GLY A 157 -15.35 -13.27 -22.93
C GLY A 157 -14.14 -13.69 -23.77
N GLY A 158 -14.26 -13.58 -25.09
CA GLY A 158 -13.22 -14.02 -26.01
C GLY A 158 -12.90 -15.51 -25.81
N ASN A 159 -11.62 -15.82 -25.62
CA ASN A 159 -11.16 -17.18 -25.34
C ASN A 159 -10.72 -17.36 -23.89
N SER A 160 -11.13 -16.50 -22.95
CA SER A 160 -10.89 -16.64 -21.52
C SER A 160 -11.67 -17.80 -20.89
N ALA A 161 -11.38 -18.13 -19.64
CA ALA A 161 -12.16 -19.06 -18.83
C ALA A 161 -13.55 -18.53 -18.46
N SER A 162 -13.79 -17.21 -18.60
CA SER A 162 -15.04 -16.54 -18.20
C SER A 162 -15.46 -16.83 -16.76
N ASN A 163 -14.48 -17.03 -15.87
CA ASN A 163 -14.67 -17.42 -14.48
C ASN A 163 -14.47 -16.27 -13.50
N GLN A 164 -14.21 -15.05 -13.97
CA GLN A 164 -14.02 -13.89 -13.10
C GLN A 164 -15.40 -13.33 -12.72
N TRP A 165 -15.75 -13.30 -11.43
CA TRP A 165 -17.05 -12.74 -10.99
C TRP A 165 -16.87 -11.51 -10.10
N GLN A 166 -15.94 -11.61 -9.17
CA GLN A 166 -15.57 -10.57 -8.23
C GLN A 166 -14.07 -10.61 -8.05
N THR A 167 -13.38 -9.61 -8.59
CA THR A 167 -11.93 -9.48 -8.53
C THR A 167 -11.50 -8.65 -7.35
N ASP A 168 -10.32 -8.93 -6.81
CA ASP A 168 -9.78 -8.21 -5.66
C ASP A 168 -9.39 -6.78 -6.04
N VAL A 169 -9.62 -5.87 -5.11
CA VAL A 169 -9.06 -4.52 -5.09
C VAL A 169 -7.95 -4.48 -4.06
N ALA A 170 -6.78 -4.08 -4.51
CA ALA A 170 -5.62 -3.92 -3.64
C ALA A 170 -5.43 -2.45 -3.24
N GLY A 171 -4.81 -2.26 -2.09
CA GLY A 171 -4.19 -1.02 -1.64
C GLY A 171 -2.72 -1.26 -1.32
N ILE A 172 -2.00 -0.19 -1.03
CA ILE A 172 -0.56 -0.22 -0.72
C ILE A 172 -0.39 0.29 0.70
N GLN A 173 0.43 -0.39 1.49
CA GLN A 173 0.74 0.07 2.84
C GLN A 173 1.55 1.38 2.81
N LYS A 174 1.22 2.30 3.71
CA LYS A 174 1.93 3.58 3.86
C LYS A 174 3.42 3.35 4.07
N GLY A 175 4.25 4.10 3.35
CA GLY A 175 5.71 4.02 3.43
C GLY A 175 6.35 2.78 2.80
N SER A 176 5.57 1.88 2.18
CA SER A 176 6.12 0.77 1.40
C SER A 176 6.65 1.23 0.03
N LEU A 177 7.51 0.42 -0.58
CA LEU A 177 7.98 0.61 -1.97
C LEU A 177 7.22 -0.27 -2.96
N THR A 178 6.12 -0.89 -2.52
CA THR A 178 5.21 -1.61 -3.40
C THR A 178 4.50 -0.63 -4.31
N GLU A 179 4.33 -1.02 -5.56
CA GLU A 179 3.75 -0.14 -6.57
C GLU A 179 2.60 -0.83 -7.31
N PRO A 180 1.65 -0.06 -7.87
CA PRO A 180 0.64 -0.65 -8.75
C PRO A 180 1.28 -1.25 -10.00
N ALA A 181 0.84 -2.43 -10.42
CA ALA A 181 1.19 -3.01 -11.71
C ALA A 181 0.10 -2.70 -12.74
N VAL A 182 -1.16 -2.84 -12.32
CA VAL A 182 -2.35 -2.71 -13.17
C VAL A 182 -3.48 -2.02 -12.41
N TYR A 183 -4.24 -1.17 -13.09
CA TYR A 183 -5.42 -0.48 -12.57
C TYR A 183 -6.69 -0.93 -13.29
N TYR A 184 -7.81 -0.91 -12.58
CA TYR A 184 -9.15 -0.90 -13.18
C TYR A 184 -9.44 0.48 -13.77
N SER A 185 -10.40 0.55 -14.70
CA SER A 185 -10.77 1.79 -15.39
C SER A 185 -11.40 2.86 -14.49
N ASN A 186 -11.77 2.51 -13.25
CA ASN A 186 -12.23 3.44 -12.22
C ASN A 186 -11.08 3.99 -11.34
N GLY A 187 -9.83 3.65 -11.65
CA GLY A 187 -8.63 4.11 -10.92
C GLY A 187 -8.22 3.23 -9.75
N GLN A 188 -9.02 2.24 -9.34
CA GLN A 188 -8.65 1.31 -8.27
C GLN A 188 -7.57 0.32 -8.75
N ILE A 189 -6.77 -0.19 -7.82
CA ILE A 189 -5.63 -1.06 -8.15
C ILE A 189 -6.10 -2.50 -8.32
N ALA A 190 -5.78 -3.09 -9.48
CA ALA A 190 -6.10 -4.47 -9.85
C ALA A 190 -4.93 -5.44 -9.65
N GLY A 191 -3.71 -4.92 -9.56
CA GLY A 191 -2.52 -5.71 -9.34
C GLY A 191 -1.36 -4.86 -8.84
N LEU A 192 -0.42 -5.50 -8.17
CA LEU A 192 0.73 -4.89 -7.52
C LEU A 192 2.03 -5.54 -7.98
N GLN A 193 3.12 -4.78 -7.90
CA GLN A 193 4.49 -5.28 -8.00
C GLN A 193 5.28 -4.85 -6.75
N ALA A 194 6.09 -5.75 -6.22
CA ALA A 194 6.96 -5.50 -5.07
C ALA A 194 8.33 -6.13 -5.30
N GLY A 195 9.39 -5.52 -4.80
CA GLY A 195 10.74 -6.05 -4.97
C GLY A 195 11.84 -5.01 -4.89
N HIS A 196 11.49 -3.73 -5.01
CA HIS A 196 12.47 -2.67 -4.84
C HIS A 196 12.95 -2.62 -3.38
N CYS A 197 14.27 -2.70 -3.19
CA CYS A 197 14.90 -2.86 -1.88
C CYS A 197 14.44 -4.09 -1.10
N GLN A 198 14.12 -5.16 -1.82
CA GLN A 198 13.83 -6.48 -1.26
C GLN A 198 14.76 -7.51 -1.92
N PRO A 199 15.03 -8.66 -1.26
CA PRO A 199 15.81 -9.72 -1.89
C PRO A 199 15.03 -10.42 -3.02
N PHE A 200 13.71 -10.28 -3.04
CA PHE A 200 12.80 -10.94 -3.98
C PHE A 200 12.19 -9.94 -4.97
N ARG A 201 11.46 -10.48 -5.95
CA ARG A 201 10.51 -9.72 -6.79
C ARG A 201 9.20 -10.46 -6.90
N MET A 202 8.12 -9.72 -6.88
CA MET A 202 6.79 -10.28 -6.80
C MET A 202 5.82 -9.47 -7.66
N VAL A 203 4.95 -10.18 -8.37
CA VAL A 203 3.81 -9.61 -9.06
C VAL A 203 2.55 -10.30 -8.55
N TYR A 204 1.54 -9.50 -8.25
CA TYR A 204 0.24 -9.95 -7.80
C TYR A 204 -0.85 -9.40 -8.72
N PHE A 205 -1.73 -10.27 -9.21
CA PHE A 205 -2.96 -9.88 -9.88
C PHE A 205 -4.17 -10.33 -9.05
N GLY A 206 -5.03 -9.38 -8.70
CA GLY A 206 -6.33 -9.62 -8.04
C GLY A 206 -7.40 -10.20 -8.96
N PHE A 207 -6.98 -10.76 -10.08
CA PHE A 207 -7.78 -11.45 -11.06
C PHE A 207 -6.96 -12.64 -11.58
N GLY A 208 -7.64 -13.69 -12.03
CA GLY A 208 -7.01 -14.83 -12.67
C GLY A 208 -6.56 -14.49 -14.09
N LEU A 209 -5.32 -14.84 -14.46
CA LEU A 209 -4.78 -14.67 -15.80
C LEU A 209 -5.66 -15.41 -16.83
N GLU A 210 -6.23 -16.55 -16.46
CA GLU A 210 -7.18 -17.30 -17.29
C GLU A 210 -8.43 -16.49 -17.64
N GLY A 211 -8.78 -15.51 -16.81
CA GLY A 211 -9.91 -14.62 -16.95
C GLY A 211 -9.68 -13.50 -17.96
N VAL A 212 -8.42 -13.20 -18.31
CA VAL A 212 -8.10 -12.17 -19.31
C VAL A 212 -8.63 -12.60 -20.67
N ARG A 213 -9.37 -11.73 -21.35
CA ARG A 213 -10.21 -12.03 -22.53
C ARG A 213 -9.48 -12.75 -23.66
N ASP A 214 -8.27 -12.33 -24.01
CA ASP A 214 -7.54 -12.78 -25.18
C ASP A 214 -6.14 -13.33 -24.84
N GLY A 215 -5.65 -14.24 -25.68
CA GLY A 215 -4.39 -14.94 -25.45
C GLY A 215 -3.16 -14.04 -25.55
N GLN A 216 -3.21 -12.98 -26.35
CA GLN A 216 -2.09 -12.07 -26.53
C GLN A 216 -1.90 -11.21 -25.27
N SER A 217 -2.98 -10.76 -24.65
CA SER A 217 -2.96 -10.03 -23.38
C SER A 217 -2.46 -10.93 -22.23
N ARG A 218 -2.86 -12.21 -22.19
CA ARG A 218 -2.31 -13.18 -21.22
C ARG A 218 -0.80 -13.38 -21.38
N MET A 219 -0.37 -13.60 -22.62
CA MET A 219 1.04 -13.70 -22.98
C MET A 219 1.80 -12.42 -22.58
N ARG A 220 1.25 -11.24 -22.89
CA ARG A 220 1.87 -9.95 -22.55
C ARG A 220 2.04 -9.75 -21.04
N LEU A 221 1.00 -10.00 -20.25
CA LEU A 221 1.06 -9.87 -18.79
C LEU A 221 2.12 -10.79 -18.17
N LEU A 222 2.23 -12.01 -18.70
CA LEU A 222 3.26 -12.94 -18.26
C LEU A 222 4.66 -12.45 -18.65
N ALA A 223 4.84 -11.98 -19.90
CA ALA A 223 6.10 -11.39 -20.36
C ALA A 223 6.53 -10.21 -19.50
N ASP A 224 5.61 -9.30 -19.19
CA ASP A 224 5.87 -8.11 -18.40
C ASP A 224 6.24 -8.46 -16.95
N SER A 225 5.63 -9.53 -16.40
CA SER A 225 5.96 -10.04 -15.07
C SER A 225 7.38 -10.64 -15.04
N LEU A 226 7.76 -11.42 -16.05
CA LEU A 226 9.12 -11.97 -16.16
C LEU A 226 10.15 -10.86 -16.39
N ALA A 227 9.83 -9.87 -17.23
CA ALA A 227 10.67 -8.70 -17.43
C ALA A 227 10.84 -7.87 -16.14
N TYR A 228 9.81 -7.82 -15.29
CA TYR A 228 9.92 -7.23 -13.96
C TYR A 228 10.86 -8.03 -13.07
N PHE A 229 10.87 -9.36 -13.12
CA PHE A 229 11.81 -10.18 -12.35
C PHE A 229 13.27 -9.97 -12.80
N ASP A 230 13.50 -9.86 -14.11
CA ASP A 230 14.84 -9.70 -14.68
C ASP A 230 15.36 -8.25 -14.69
N ALA A 231 14.55 -7.26 -14.32
CA ALA A 231 14.96 -5.87 -14.41
C ALA A 231 16.22 -5.61 -13.54
N PRO A 232 17.16 -4.78 -14.00
CA PRO A 232 18.40 -4.54 -13.26
C PRO A 232 18.13 -3.88 -11.90
N PRO A 233 19.09 -3.97 -10.96
CA PRO A 233 19.00 -3.23 -9.72
C PRO A 233 18.93 -1.71 -9.97
N VAL A 234 18.12 -1.03 -9.17
CA VAL A 234 18.06 0.43 -9.14
C VAL A 234 19.34 0.96 -8.52
N VAL A 235 19.99 1.91 -9.18
CA VAL A 235 21.33 2.39 -8.78
C VAL A 235 21.31 3.73 -8.05
N ASN A 236 20.19 4.45 -8.04
CA ASN A 236 20.04 5.74 -7.37
C ASN A 236 18.58 6.03 -7.01
N GLY A 237 18.38 7.02 -6.15
CA GLY A 237 17.08 7.49 -5.73
C GLY A 237 17.04 7.72 -4.22
N LEU A 238 16.15 8.59 -3.77
CA LEU A 238 15.91 8.87 -2.35
C LEU A 238 14.41 8.94 -2.12
N ALA A 239 13.94 8.42 -1.00
CA ALA A 239 12.55 8.55 -0.57
C ALA A 239 12.46 8.88 0.91
N TRP A 240 11.60 9.84 1.24
CA TRP A 240 11.10 9.98 2.61
C TRP A 240 10.08 8.88 2.89
N GLN A 241 10.08 8.36 4.11
CA GLN A 241 9.09 7.35 4.54
C GLN A 241 7.68 7.94 4.56
N ASP A 242 7.55 9.18 5.05
CA ASP A 242 6.33 9.96 4.94
C ASP A 242 6.34 10.79 3.66
N THR A 243 5.19 10.93 3.01
CA THR A 243 5.05 11.77 1.81
C THR A 243 4.77 13.23 2.14
N ALA A 244 4.20 13.48 3.31
CA ALA A 244 3.92 14.79 3.88
C ALA A 244 3.67 14.65 5.39
N VAL A 245 3.84 15.75 6.13
CA VAL A 245 3.37 15.86 7.52
C VAL A 245 2.37 17.01 7.61
N TYR A 246 1.27 16.77 8.30
CA TYR A 246 0.27 17.78 8.59
C TYR A 246 -0.10 17.72 10.07
N ASP A 247 0.26 18.75 10.83
CA ASP A 247 0.04 18.78 12.27
C ASP A 247 -0.66 20.03 12.78
N TYR A 248 -1.46 19.82 13.82
CA TYR A 248 -2.00 20.89 14.63
C TYR A 248 -1.02 21.25 15.73
N VAL A 249 -0.82 22.55 15.96
CA VAL A 249 0.19 23.06 16.91
C VAL A 249 -0.36 24.23 17.72
N LEU A 250 0.07 24.38 18.98
CA LEU A 250 -0.29 25.55 19.79
C LEU A 250 0.82 26.61 19.74
N PRO A 251 0.47 27.91 19.83
CA PRO A 251 1.47 28.96 19.99
C PRO A 251 2.40 28.70 21.18
N GLY A 252 3.71 28.81 20.96
CA GLY A 252 4.74 28.54 21.97
C GLY A 252 5.20 27.08 22.06
N ASP A 253 4.58 26.14 21.34
CA ASP A 253 5.01 24.74 21.33
C ASP A 253 6.40 24.54 20.72
N GLU A 254 7.08 23.47 21.13
CA GLU A 254 8.24 22.92 20.44
C GLU A 254 7.87 21.57 19.83
N MET A 255 7.78 21.51 18.50
CA MET A 255 7.51 20.29 17.77
C MET A 255 8.81 19.56 17.48
N VAL A 256 8.81 18.24 17.71
CA VAL A 256 9.97 17.38 17.47
C VAL A 256 9.57 16.22 16.57
N TYR A 257 10.15 16.18 15.38
CA TYR A 257 9.88 15.17 14.37
C TYR A 257 11.09 14.26 14.19
N THR A 258 10.84 12.94 14.13
CA THR A 258 11.82 11.98 13.62
C THR A 258 11.47 11.69 12.18
N VAL A 259 12.25 12.23 11.24
CA VAL A 259 12.00 12.04 9.80
C VAL A 259 12.94 10.97 9.25
N THR A 260 12.38 10.01 8.53
CA THR A 260 13.11 8.84 8.01
C THR A 260 13.28 8.97 6.50
N VAL A 261 14.53 8.92 6.02
CA VAL A 261 14.87 8.86 4.60
C VAL A 261 15.45 7.49 4.27
N ARG A 262 15.22 7.02 3.04
CA ARG A 262 15.80 5.79 2.50
C ARG A 262 16.68 6.10 1.30
N ASN A 263 17.85 5.49 1.25
CA ASN A 263 18.62 5.38 0.01
C ASN A 263 17.98 4.30 -0.88
N LEU A 264 17.46 4.66 -2.05
CA LEU A 264 16.83 3.72 -2.98
C LEU A 264 17.83 3.01 -3.90
N SER A 265 19.12 3.30 -3.80
CA SER A 265 20.11 2.48 -4.49
C SER A 265 20.15 1.08 -3.88
N GLU A 266 20.04 0.06 -4.71
CA GLU A 266 20.19 -1.35 -4.33
C GLU A 266 21.66 -1.80 -4.35
N THR A 267 22.57 -0.92 -4.76
CA THR A 267 23.99 -1.28 -4.99
C THR A 267 25.01 -0.30 -4.42
N MET A 268 24.62 0.95 -4.14
CA MET A 268 25.57 2.00 -3.74
C MET A 268 25.23 2.60 -2.38
N THR A 269 26.25 2.81 -1.57
CA THR A 269 26.19 3.73 -0.41
C THR A 269 26.18 5.18 -0.92
N ASP A 270 25.36 6.04 -0.31
CA ASP A 270 25.26 7.46 -0.60
C ASP A 270 25.51 8.31 0.65
N THR A 271 26.08 9.50 0.49
CA THR A 271 26.18 10.51 1.55
C THR A 271 25.14 11.58 1.28
N ILE A 272 24.03 11.52 1.99
CA ILE A 272 22.88 12.40 1.81
C ILE A 272 23.10 13.67 2.62
N SER A 273 22.83 14.83 2.02
CA SER A 273 22.77 16.12 2.72
C SER A 273 21.33 16.56 2.92
N PHE A 274 21.04 17.15 4.08
CA PHE A 274 19.72 17.63 4.45
C PHE A 274 19.72 19.15 4.62
N ALA A 275 18.68 19.78 4.13
CA ALA A 275 18.41 21.20 4.33
C ALA A 275 16.93 21.42 4.68
N VAL A 276 16.64 22.50 5.40
CA VAL A 276 15.28 22.92 5.71
C VAL A 276 15.01 24.31 5.14
N THR A 277 13.86 24.48 4.53
CA THR A 277 13.31 25.78 4.11
C THR A 277 12.03 26.02 4.92
N SER A 278 11.91 27.15 5.60
CA SER A 278 10.80 27.46 6.53
C SER A 278 10.31 28.89 6.36
N GLU A 279 8.98 29.08 6.39
CA GLU A 279 8.30 30.39 6.31
C GLU A 279 8.28 31.13 7.66
N ALA A 280 9.46 31.45 8.20
CA ALA A 280 9.71 32.28 9.38
C ALA A 280 9.74 31.60 10.76
N TRP A 281 9.15 30.43 10.96
CA TRP A 281 9.33 29.72 12.24
C TRP A 281 10.76 29.20 12.38
N GLN A 282 11.32 29.32 13.60
CA GLN A 282 12.67 28.83 13.89
C GLN A 282 12.68 27.30 13.78
N THR A 283 13.58 26.79 12.95
CA THR A 283 13.68 25.37 12.63
C THR A 283 15.13 24.91 12.67
N GLU A 284 15.35 23.69 13.17
CA GLU A 284 16.69 23.11 13.29
C GLU A 284 16.66 21.63 12.92
N LEU A 285 17.59 21.21 12.07
CA LEU A 285 17.90 19.81 11.81
C LEU A 285 19.11 19.38 12.63
N VAL A 286 18.95 18.34 13.44
CA VAL A 286 20.04 17.84 14.29
C VAL A 286 21.16 17.21 13.45
N THR A 287 20.80 16.42 12.44
CA THR A 287 21.75 15.82 11.50
C THR A 287 21.53 16.40 10.11
N THR A 288 22.56 17.05 9.56
CA THR A 288 22.53 17.70 8.25
C THR A 288 23.23 16.90 7.16
N THR A 289 23.96 15.83 7.51
CA THR A 289 24.53 14.87 6.55
C THR A 289 24.52 13.45 7.14
N MET A 290 24.30 12.44 6.31
CA MET A 290 24.28 11.04 6.73
C MET A 290 24.74 10.11 5.61
N ALA A 291 25.57 9.12 5.92
CA ALA A 291 25.92 8.04 5.01
C ALA A 291 24.92 6.89 5.15
N LEU A 292 24.27 6.50 4.05
CA LEU A 292 23.34 5.37 3.99
C LEU A 292 23.79 4.36 2.95
N GLY A 293 23.95 3.11 3.35
CA GLY A 293 24.19 1.96 2.49
C GLY A 293 23.02 1.68 1.53
N PRO A 294 23.18 0.66 0.68
CA PRO A 294 22.13 0.26 -0.25
C PRO A 294 20.83 -0.09 0.50
N CYS A 295 19.71 0.49 0.08
CA CYS A 295 18.39 0.28 0.67
C CYS A 295 18.26 0.63 2.16
N GLU A 296 19.30 1.25 2.73
CA GLU A 296 19.34 1.59 4.15
C GLU A 296 18.44 2.80 4.42
N MET A 297 17.81 2.78 5.60
CA MET A 297 17.04 3.89 6.12
C MET A 297 17.83 4.61 7.21
N GLY A 298 17.71 5.93 7.22
CA GLY A 298 18.32 6.82 8.17
C GLY A 298 17.32 7.78 8.76
N GLN A 299 17.54 8.18 10.01
CA GLN A 299 16.66 9.11 10.72
C GLN A 299 17.40 10.37 11.12
N THR A 300 16.77 11.52 10.92
CA THR A 300 17.22 12.80 11.51
C THR A 300 16.08 13.43 12.30
N VAL A 301 16.44 14.25 13.26
CA VAL A 301 15.47 14.98 14.10
C VAL A 301 15.34 16.39 13.56
N LEU A 302 14.09 16.79 13.29
CA LEU A 302 13.72 18.17 13.01
C LEU A 302 13.04 18.76 14.25
N ARG A 303 13.48 19.93 14.67
CA ARG A 303 12.82 20.74 15.70
C ARG A 303 12.20 21.96 15.07
N VAL A 304 10.97 22.27 15.46
CA VAL A 304 10.21 23.44 15.00
C VAL A 304 9.72 24.18 16.24
N HIS A 305 10.11 25.44 16.39
CA HIS A 305 9.60 26.28 17.47
C HIS A 305 8.46 27.14 16.95
N VAL A 306 7.28 26.95 17.52
CA VAL A 306 6.07 27.70 17.18
C VAL A 306 6.14 29.05 17.91
N PRO A 307 6.08 30.19 17.20
CA PRO A 307 6.07 31.50 17.85
C PRO A 307 4.93 31.65 18.86
N GLU A 308 5.19 32.30 20.00
CA GLU A 308 4.14 32.59 21.00
C GLU A 308 3.02 33.48 20.46
N ASP A 309 3.32 34.28 19.42
CA ASP A 309 2.39 35.19 18.74
C ASP A 309 1.85 34.62 17.43
N ALA A 310 1.99 33.30 17.20
CA ALA A 310 1.43 32.64 16.02
C ALA A 310 -0.09 32.94 15.91
N PRO A 311 -0.57 33.49 14.78
CA PRO A 311 -1.97 33.85 14.64
C PRO A 311 -2.88 32.64 14.73
N GLU A 312 -4.09 32.83 15.26
CA GLU A 312 -5.15 31.82 15.23
C GLU A 312 -5.52 31.44 13.78
N ASN A 313 -5.88 30.18 13.56
CA ASN A 313 -6.28 29.64 12.26
C ASN A 313 -5.31 30.02 11.12
N SER A 314 -4.01 29.88 11.38
CA SER A 314 -2.97 30.16 10.39
C SER A 314 -2.19 28.89 10.08
N GLU A 315 -1.61 28.87 8.88
CA GLU A 315 -0.77 27.78 8.43
C GLU A 315 0.67 28.26 8.30
N HIS A 316 1.58 27.38 8.69
CA HIS A 316 3.00 27.50 8.46
C HIS A 316 3.45 26.33 7.61
N GLN A 317 4.19 26.62 6.54
CA GLN A 317 4.76 25.60 5.68
C GLN A 317 6.28 25.57 5.84
N LEU A 318 6.81 24.36 5.87
CA LEU A 318 8.23 24.10 5.73
C LEU A 318 8.48 22.90 4.82
N GLN A 319 9.73 22.76 4.40
CA GLN A 319 10.15 21.66 3.55
C GLN A 319 11.53 21.16 3.99
N VAL A 320 11.63 19.86 4.28
CA VAL A 320 12.92 19.19 4.46
C VAL A 320 13.35 18.60 3.13
N THR A 321 14.54 18.95 2.67
CA THR A 321 15.11 18.48 1.41
C THR A 321 16.27 17.55 1.69
N ALA A 322 16.26 16.36 1.09
CA ALA A 322 17.39 15.44 1.06
C ALA A 322 17.99 15.43 -0.34
N VAL A 323 19.32 15.58 -0.44
CA VAL A 323 20.06 15.61 -1.71
C VAL A 323 21.14 14.53 -1.68
N SER A 324 21.20 13.74 -2.74
CA SER A 324 22.21 12.70 -2.95
C SER A 324 23.60 13.32 -3.12
N GLY A 325 24.60 12.76 -2.44
CA GLY A 325 25.99 13.17 -2.59
C GLY A 325 26.64 12.55 -3.84
N ASN A 326 26.22 11.34 -4.21
CA ASN A 326 26.69 10.67 -5.43
C ASN A 326 26.12 11.31 -6.70
N PHE A 327 24.87 11.78 -6.64
CA PHE A 327 24.13 12.34 -7.78
C PHE A 327 23.38 13.61 -7.37
N GLY A 328 24.04 14.77 -7.35
CA GLY A 328 23.44 16.02 -6.85
C GLY A 328 22.17 16.53 -7.55
N TYR A 329 21.73 15.91 -8.65
CA TYR A 329 20.43 16.17 -9.29
C TYR A 329 19.29 15.31 -8.70
N ILE A 330 19.61 14.27 -7.93
CA ILE A 330 18.66 13.45 -7.19
C ILE A 330 18.40 14.12 -5.84
N GLN A 331 17.17 14.56 -5.67
CA GLN A 331 16.67 15.15 -4.44
C GLN A 331 15.24 14.71 -4.18
N THR A 332 14.86 14.66 -2.91
CA THR A 332 13.49 14.41 -2.48
C THR A 332 13.11 15.37 -1.36
N HIS A 333 11.82 15.64 -1.25
CA HIS A 333 11.31 16.67 -0.37
C HIS A 333 10.19 16.12 0.51
N LEU A 334 10.25 16.46 1.79
CA LEU A 334 9.18 16.22 2.76
C LEU A 334 8.50 17.57 3.03
N PRO A 335 7.35 17.85 2.40
CA PRO A 335 6.53 19.00 2.76
C PRO A 335 5.91 18.76 4.14
N MET A 336 5.94 19.79 4.98
CA MET A 336 5.31 19.77 6.29
C MET A 336 4.48 21.03 6.49
N THR A 337 3.25 20.85 6.94
CA THR A 337 2.31 21.93 7.25
C THR A 337 1.95 21.86 8.71
N HIS A 338 2.07 22.98 9.40
CA HIS A 338 1.62 23.14 10.77
C HIS A 338 0.46 24.13 10.77
N LYS A 339 -0.63 23.79 11.45
CA LYS A 339 -1.81 24.63 11.55
C LYS A 339 -2.07 24.99 13.00
N THR A 340 -2.16 26.28 13.30
CA THR A 340 -2.69 26.71 14.60
C THR A 340 -4.21 26.53 14.60
N PRO A 341 -4.81 26.12 15.73
CA PRO A 341 -6.24 25.84 15.82
C PRO A 341 -7.12 26.95 15.26
N ALA A 342 -8.13 26.56 14.50
CA ALA A 342 -9.32 27.35 14.28
C ALA A 342 -10.19 27.38 15.55
N ARG A 343 -11.28 28.16 15.52
CA ARG A 343 -12.24 28.21 16.64
C ARG A 343 -13.04 26.93 16.79
N LEU A 344 -13.31 26.26 15.69
CA LEU A 344 -14.15 25.07 15.64
C LEU A 344 -13.33 23.86 15.20
N LEU A 345 -13.49 22.76 15.92
CA LEU A 345 -13.00 21.44 15.51
C LEU A 345 -14.19 20.57 15.10
N LEU A 346 -14.11 19.99 13.92
CA LEU A 346 -14.93 18.86 13.48
C LEU A 346 -14.14 17.59 13.75
N VAL A 347 -14.67 16.70 14.59
CA VAL A 347 -14.10 15.39 14.87
C VAL A 347 -14.92 14.34 14.13
N ASP A 348 -14.27 13.68 13.18
CA ASP A 348 -14.77 12.46 12.55
C ASP A 348 -14.37 11.26 13.41
N ASP A 349 -15.38 10.65 14.00
CA ASP A 349 -15.28 9.44 14.80
C ASP A 349 -16.33 8.42 14.31
N ASP A 350 -16.63 8.46 13.01
CA ASP A 350 -17.54 7.50 12.45
C ASP A 350 -16.96 6.09 12.39
N ARG A 351 -17.85 5.11 12.17
CA ARG A 351 -17.46 3.75 11.85
C ARG A 351 -18.28 3.24 10.68
N PHE A 352 -17.64 2.38 9.89
CA PHE A 352 -18.20 1.68 8.72
C PHE A 352 -18.46 2.54 7.48
N TYR A 353 -18.91 3.78 7.65
CA TYR A 353 -19.32 4.64 6.55
C TYR A 353 -18.97 6.09 6.80
N HIS A 354 -18.01 6.59 6.01
CA HIS A 354 -17.65 8.01 5.87
C HIS A 354 -18.88 8.93 5.73
N ARG A 355 -18.95 9.95 6.60
CA ARG A 355 -19.99 11.00 6.67
C ARG A 355 -19.44 12.42 6.84
N GLU A 356 -18.13 12.59 6.86
CA GLU A 356 -17.43 13.87 6.97
C GLU A 356 -17.90 14.90 5.93
N ALA A 357 -18.12 14.46 4.69
CA ALA A 357 -18.49 15.34 3.58
C ALA A 357 -19.81 16.10 3.83
N GLU A 358 -20.77 15.49 4.53
CA GLU A 358 -22.03 16.16 4.88
C GLU A 358 -21.84 17.23 5.97
N TYR A 359 -20.97 17.00 6.95
CA TYR A 359 -20.66 17.98 8.00
C TYR A 359 -19.83 19.14 7.45
N GLU A 360 -18.79 18.85 6.66
CA GLU A 360 -17.96 19.85 5.99
C GLU A 360 -18.80 20.78 5.10
N ALA A 361 -19.68 20.21 4.26
CA ALA A 361 -20.56 21.00 3.41
C ALA A 361 -21.50 21.95 4.20
N ALA A 362 -21.95 21.51 5.38
CA ALA A 362 -22.78 22.35 6.24
C ALA A 362 -21.97 23.48 6.89
N LEU A 363 -20.77 23.20 7.40
CA LEU A 363 -19.88 24.20 7.98
C LEU A 363 -19.41 25.22 6.94
N ASP A 364 -19.06 24.75 5.74
CA ASP A 364 -18.71 25.57 4.58
C ASP A 364 -19.85 26.51 4.17
N ALA A 365 -21.09 26.00 4.15
CA ALA A 365 -22.26 26.80 3.81
C ALA A 365 -22.55 27.93 4.83
N VAL A 366 -22.18 27.73 6.10
CA VAL A 366 -22.28 28.76 7.15
C VAL A 366 -21.06 29.70 7.12
N GLY A 367 -19.96 29.31 6.47
CA GLY A 367 -18.74 30.11 6.34
C GLY A 367 -17.94 30.22 7.64
N ILE A 368 -18.06 29.22 8.51
CA ILE A 368 -17.27 29.13 9.75
C ILE A 368 -15.96 28.43 9.40
N PRO A 369 -14.78 28.98 9.72
CA PRO A 369 -13.53 28.24 9.62
C PRO A 369 -13.46 27.14 10.67
N TYR A 370 -13.04 25.94 10.26
CA TYR A 370 -12.91 24.78 11.13
C TYR A 370 -11.68 23.95 10.79
N ASP A 371 -11.28 23.16 11.76
CA ASP A 371 -10.30 22.09 11.64
C ASP A 371 -11.01 20.73 11.60
N VAL A 372 -10.36 19.73 11.00
CA VAL A 372 -10.88 18.36 10.92
C VAL A 372 -9.90 17.41 11.60
N TRP A 373 -10.40 16.58 12.50
CA TRP A 373 -9.64 15.51 13.14
C TRP A 373 -10.32 14.18 12.94
N GLU A 374 -9.66 13.29 12.21
CA GLU A 374 -10.06 11.89 12.03
C GLU A 374 -9.53 11.05 13.18
N VAL A 375 -10.42 10.52 14.03
CA VAL A 375 -10.04 9.59 15.11
C VAL A 375 -9.63 8.25 14.50
N GLY A 376 -10.35 7.80 13.47
CA GLY A 376 -10.04 6.68 12.59
C GLY A 376 -10.55 5.30 13.05
N TRP A 377 -11.10 4.54 12.09
CA TRP A 377 -11.40 3.09 12.22
C TRP A 377 -10.86 2.25 11.04
N ASP A 378 -10.29 2.90 10.03
CA ASP A 378 -9.62 2.26 8.90
C ASP A 378 -8.09 2.22 9.11
N ASN A 379 -7.32 1.81 8.09
CA ASN A 379 -5.86 1.75 8.18
C ASN A 379 -5.17 3.15 8.19
N ASN A 380 -5.92 4.25 8.35
CA ASN A 380 -5.47 5.63 8.28
C ASN A 380 -5.79 6.41 9.57
N VAL A 381 -5.45 5.80 10.72
CA VAL A 381 -5.71 6.36 12.05
C VAL A 381 -4.71 7.46 12.42
N ARG A 382 -5.20 8.69 12.65
CA ARG A 382 -4.45 9.71 13.42
C ARG A 382 -4.51 9.41 14.92
N GLY A 383 -5.58 8.73 15.35
CA GLY A 383 -5.82 8.32 16.73
C GLY A 383 -6.42 9.43 17.58
N GLN A 384 -6.51 9.17 18.89
CA GLN A 384 -7.12 10.10 19.83
C GLN A 384 -6.36 11.43 19.92
N MET A 385 -7.08 12.55 19.89
CA MET A 385 -6.51 13.89 20.03
C MET A 385 -5.93 14.12 21.44
N PRO A 386 -4.77 14.81 21.57
CA PRO A 386 -4.26 15.26 22.87
C PRO A 386 -5.23 16.25 23.55
N GLN A 387 -5.47 16.08 24.86
CA GLN A 387 -6.36 16.94 25.64
C GLN A 387 -6.03 18.44 25.52
N VAL A 388 -4.74 18.81 25.54
CA VAL A 388 -4.31 20.21 25.49
C VAL A 388 -4.70 20.87 24.16
N LEU A 389 -4.66 20.10 23.07
CA LEU A 389 -5.06 20.57 21.74
C LEU A 389 -6.58 20.70 21.65
N LEU A 390 -7.33 19.70 22.13
CA LEU A 390 -8.81 19.77 22.15
C LEU A 390 -9.29 21.01 22.91
N ASN A 391 -8.64 21.31 24.03
CA ASN A 391 -8.95 22.47 24.86
C ASN A 391 -8.65 23.83 24.20
N ALA A 392 -7.88 23.87 23.11
CA ALA A 392 -7.64 25.09 22.37
C ALA A 392 -8.82 25.51 21.49
N TYR A 393 -9.78 24.61 21.26
CA TYR A 393 -10.97 24.87 20.45
C TYR A 393 -12.14 25.40 21.28
N ASP A 394 -12.73 26.52 20.83
CA ASP A 394 -13.93 27.10 21.45
C ASP A 394 -15.15 26.18 21.31
N PHE A 395 -15.25 25.49 20.17
CA PHE A 395 -16.35 24.59 19.82
C PHE A 395 -15.82 23.28 19.24
N VAL A 396 -16.39 22.18 19.70
CA VAL A 396 -16.12 20.85 19.17
C VAL A 396 -17.43 20.28 18.64
N VAL A 397 -17.45 19.93 17.35
CA VAL A 397 -18.49 19.12 16.71
C VAL A 397 -17.94 17.71 16.60
N TRP A 398 -18.51 16.77 17.34
CA TRP A 398 -18.09 15.37 17.34
C TRP A 398 -19.21 14.52 16.76
N PHE A 399 -18.92 13.71 15.74
CA PHE A 399 -19.91 12.80 15.17
C PHE A 399 -19.39 11.37 15.04
N THR A 400 -20.31 10.42 15.23
CA THR A 400 -19.97 8.98 15.25
C THR A 400 -20.66 8.20 14.12
N GLY A 401 -21.36 8.92 13.24
CA GLY A 401 -22.02 8.35 12.06
C GLY A 401 -22.94 7.16 12.38
N TYR A 402 -22.68 6.03 11.71
CA TYR A 402 -23.43 4.78 11.88
C TYR A 402 -22.76 3.81 12.87
N ASP A 403 -21.89 4.29 13.76
CA ASP A 403 -21.32 3.44 14.80
C ASP A 403 -22.35 3.12 15.90
N TRP A 404 -23.22 2.15 15.64
CA TRP A 404 -24.14 1.59 16.64
C TRP A 404 -23.44 0.64 17.62
N PHE A 405 -22.19 0.27 17.36
CA PHE A 405 -21.47 -0.79 18.06
C PHE A 405 -20.61 -0.23 19.20
N SER A 406 -19.87 0.84 18.97
CA SER A 406 -19.03 1.50 19.96
C SER A 406 -18.90 3.01 19.68
N PRO A 407 -20.02 3.75 19.70
CA PRO A 407 -20.08 5.14 19.23
C PRO A 407 -19.10 6.10 19.89
N ILE A 408 -18.82 5.93 21.19
CA ILE A 408 -17.81 6.70 21.91
C ILE A 408 -17.04 5.72 22.79
N GLU A 409 -15.73 5.71 22.68
CA GLU A 409 -14.88 4.87 23.50
C GLU A 409 -14.69 5.48 24.91
N PRO A 410 -14.38 4.66 25.94
CA PRO A 410 -14.19 5.17 27.30
C PRO A 410 -13.14 6.28 27.42
N ALA A 411 -12.09 6.23 26.59
CA ALA A 411 -11.05 7.26 26.57
C ALA A 411 -11.56 8.58 25.96
N GLU A 412 -12.41 8.52 24.94
CA GLU A 412 -13.04 9.69 24.31
C GLU A 412 -14.08 10.31 25.24
N ALA A 413 -14.87 9.48 25.93
CA ALA A 413 -15.81 9.97 26.94
C ALA A 413 -15.10 10.77 28.04
N ALA A 414 -13.94 10.30 28.49
CA ALA A 414 -13.10 11.02 29.46
C ALA A 414 -12.53 12.33 28.89
N LEU A 415 -12.04 12.30 27.64
CA LEU A 415 -11.50 13.45 26.92
C LEU A 415 -12.55 14.57 26.77
N LEU A 416 -13.75 14.21 26.32
CA LEU A 416 -14.89 15.11 26.16
C LEU A 416 -15.41 15.65 27.49
N THR A 417 -15.42 14.83 28.55
CA THR A 417 -15.77 15.28 29.91
C THR A 417 -14.81 16.37 30.37
N ASN A 418 -13.50 16.13 30.28
CA ASN A 418 -12.48 17.10 30.68
C ASN A 418 -12.53 18.40 29.85
N TYR A 419 -12.89 18.31 28.57
CA TYR A 419 -13.09 19.46 27.69
C TYR A 419 -14.25 20.33 28.18
N LEU A 420 -15.38 19.70 28.53
CA LEU A 420 -16.56 20.39 29.06
C LEU A 420 -16.32 20.96 30.47
N GLU A 421 -15.57 20.26 31.32
CA GLU A 421 -15.16 20.76 32.65
C GLU A 421 -14.36 22.07 32.57
N GLN A 422 -13.63 22.28 31.47
CA GLN A 422 -12.84 23.49 31.23
C GLN A 422 -13.63 24.60 30.52
N GLY A 423 -14.95 24.42 30.33
CA GLY A 423 -15.83 25.40 29.71
C GLY A 423 -15.94 25.27 28.19
N GLY A 424 -15.46 24.18 27.61
CA GLY A 424 -15.64 23.83 26.21
C GLY A 424 -17.11 23.70 25.82
N ARG A 425 -17.38 23.73 24.50
CA ARG A 425 -18.74 23.66 23.95
C ARG A 425 -18.83 22.51 22.97
N LEU A 426 -19.54 21.47 23.37
CA LEU A 426 -19.70 20.25 22.58
C LEU A 426 -21.03 20.27 21.81
N PHE A 427 -20.96 19.99 20.52
CA PHE A 427 -22.06 19.46 19.72
C PHE A 427 -21.76 17.98 19.46
N LEU A 428 -22.55 17.07 20.04
CA LEU A 428 -22.38 15.63 19.86
C LEU A 428 -23.52 15.08 18.99
N SER A 429 -23.18 14.47 17.86
CA SER A 429 -24.09 13.76 16.97
C SER A 429 -23.71 12.28 16.94
N SER A 430 -24.40 11.48 17.73
CA SER A 430 -24.02 10.08 17.90
C SER A 430 -25.24 9.17 17.96
N GLN A 431 -25.21 8.11 17.16
CA GLN A 431 -26.21 7.05 17.23
C GLN A 431 -25.91 6.16 18.45
N ASP A 432 -26.95 5.77 19.19
CA ASP A 432 -26.88 4.82 20.31
C ASP A 432 -25.99 5.23 21.52
N PHE A 433 -25.41 6.44 21.54
CA PHE A 433 -24.61 6.95 22.67
C PHE A 433 -25.27 6.73 24.03
N MET A 434 -26.52 7.17 24.21
CA MET A 434 -27.21 7.06 25.51
C MET A 434 -27.45 5.60 25.93
N TYR A 435 -27.56 4.67 24.99
CA TYR A 435 -27.74 3.24 25.33
C TYR A 435 -26.50 2.69 26.03
N TYR A 436 -25.31 3.07 25.57
CA TYR A 436 -24.04 2.62 26.14
C TYR A 436 -23.53 3.47 27.30
N HIS A 437 -23.78 4.79 27.28
CA HIS A 437 -23.13 5.75 28.17
C HIS A 437 -24.05 6.37 29.21
N GLN A 438 -25.29 5.89 29.39
CA GLN A 438 -26.26 6.48 30.35
C GLN A 438 -25.75 6.62 31.80
N THR A 439 -24.72 5.88 32.21
CA THR A 439 -24.12 5.97 33.55
C THR A 439 -22.82 6.76 33.60
N ASP A 440 -22.31 7.21 32.45
CA ASP A 440 -21.00 7.84 32.34
C ASP A 440 -21.07 9.31 32.79
N PRO A 441 -19.98 9.89 33.32
CA PRO A 441 -19.94 11.30 33.70
C PRO A 441 -20.32 12.24 32.56
N LEU A 442 -19.89 11.93 31.32
CA LEU A 442 -20.23 12.72 30.13
C LEU A 442 -21.75 12.82 29.94
N ALA A 443 -22.45 11.68 30.00
CA ALA A 443 -23.90 11.68 29.83
C ALA A 443 -24.61 12.29 31.05
N SER A 444 -24.30 11.80 32.24
CA SER A 444 -25.02 12.12 33.48
C SER A 444 -24.78 13.53 34.02
N HIS A 445 -23.68 14.19 33.67
CA HIS A 445 -23.40 15.56 34.13
C HIS A 445 -23.69 16.62 33.05
N TYR A 446 -23.60 16.28 31.76
CA TYR A 446 -23.61 17.27 30.68
C TYR A 446 -24.72 17.09 29.64
N LEU A 447 -25.30 15.90 29.50
CA LEU A 447 -26.25 15.60 28.42
C LEU A 447 -27.66 15.22 28.89
N GLY A 448 -27.87 15.00 30.19
CA GLY A 448 -29.20 14.82 30.79
C GLY A 448 -29.22 13.88 31.97
#